data_AF-A0A3Q2ZQS4-F1
#
_entry.id   AF-A0A3Q2ZQS4-F1
#
_cell.length_a   1.000
_cell.length_b   1.000
_cell.length_c   1.000
_cell.angle_alpha   90.00
_cell.angle_beta   90.00
_cell.angle_gamma   90.00
#
_symmetry.space_group_name_H-M   'P 1'
#
loop_
_entity.id
_entity.type
_entity.pdbx_description
1 polymer ?
#
loop_
_entity_poly.entity_id
_entity_poly.type
_entity_poly.pdbx_seq_one_letter_code
_entity_poly.pdbx_strand_id
1 'polypeptide(L)'
;MWPPLILWTRFCCKGSLGLLARYLLRIPCDIVMMGGAWFQEVFGTPEAMATECLLARATEAVSCHLGVTAAPSWSHVALHKDCIPQYYLGHFQRVESMRSFIKKNGLPLSLIGSSYDGVSVNDVIFSGRTAVQEVLGSGV
;
A
#
# COMPACT_ATOMS: atom_id res chain seq x y z
N MET A 1 16.01 17.66 -27.76
CA MET A 1 14.85 16.77 -28.04
C MET A 1 14.89 15.71 -26.94
N TRP A 2 14.07 15.86 -25.90
CA TRP A 2 14.08 14.99 -24.70
C TRP A 2 13.13 13.80 -24.91
N PRO A 3 13.44 12.59 -24.41
CA PRO A 3 12.57 11.42 -24.56
C PRO A 3 11.33 11.53 -23.66
N PRO A 4 10.29 10.74 -23.94
CA PRO A 4 8.94 11.02 -23.47
C PRO A 4 8.59 10.42 -22.09
N LEU A 5 7.49 10.94 -21.52
CA LEU A 5 6.88 10.58 -20.22
C LEU A 5 6.58 9.09 -20.06
N ILE A 6 6.89 8.54 -18.88
CA ILE A 6 6.60 7.16 -18.46
C ILE A 6 5.61 7.24 -17.28
N LEU A 7 4.40 6.71 -17.43
CA LEU A 7 3.34 6.77 -16.42
C LEU A 7 3.17 5.41 -15.72
N TRP A 8 3.58 5.31 -14.45
CA TRP A 8 3.28 4.12 -13.63
C TRP A 8 2.07 4.43 -12.73
N THR A 9 0.98 3.71 -12.92
CA THR A 9 -0.22 3.82 -12.08
C THR A 9 -0.32 2.58 -11.21
N ARG A 10 -0.38 2.79 -9.90
CA ARG A 10 -0.50 1.73 -8.91
C ARG A 10 -1.75 2.02 -8.09
N PHE A 11 -2.72 1.13 -8.18
CA PHE A 11 -4.01 1.23 -7.53
C PHE A 11 -4.05 0.31 -6.31
N CYS A 12 -4.61 0.78 -5.20
CA CYS A 12 -4.94 -0.08 -4.06
C CYS A 12 -6.45 -0.04 -3.79
N CYS A 13 -7.11 -1.20 -3.89
CA CYS A 13 -8.56 -1.34 -3.70
C CYS A 13 -8.89 -2.05 -2.38
N LYS A 14 -9.48 -1.26 -1.46
CA LYS A 14 -10.01 -1.50 -0.08
C LYS A 14 -9.08 -2.23 0.91
N GLY A 15 -9.01 -1.90 2.20
CA GLY A 15 -9.47 -0.71 2.92
C GLY A 15 -8.31 0.29 3.15
N SER A 16 -8.65 1.59 3.15
CA SER A 16 -7.98 2.80 3.68
C SER A 16 -6.43 2.99 3.55
N LEU A 17 -5.89 4.09 4.06
CA LEU A 17 -4.71 4.84 3.59
C LEU A 17 -3.30 4.18 3.62
N GLY A 18 -2.58 4.27 2.49
CA GLY A 18 -1.32 5.05 2.41
C GLY A 18 0.05 4.35 2.23
N LEU A 19 0.76 4.80 1.18
CA LEU A 19 2.22 4.98 0.99
C LEU A 19 3.16 3.79 0.60
N LEU A 20 3.89 3.95 -0.52
CA LEU A 20 5.37 3.97 -0.48
C LEU A 20 6.01 4.60 -1.74
N ALA A 21 7.13 5.27 -1.49
CA ALA A 21 7.90 6.17 -2.35
C ALA A 21 8.77 5.51 -3.43
N ARG A 22 9.23 6.32 -4.40
CA ARG A 22 10.61 6.27 -4.93
C ARG A 22 11.06 7.63 -5.47
N TYR A 23 12.18 8.10 -4.91
CA TYR A 23 13.12 9.04 -5.53
C TYR A 23 13.75 8.40 -6.77
N LEU A 24 13.82 9.10 -7.91
CA LEU A 24 14.95 9.05 -8.86
C LEU A 24 14.76 9.99 -10.07
N LEU A 25 15.70 10.95 -10.15
CA LEU A 25 16.30 11.59 -11.33
C LEU A 25 15.46 11.75 -12.63
N ARG A 26 15.03 13.00 -12.86
CA ARG A 26 15.14 13.77 -14.12
C ARG A 26 14.88 13.04 -15.46
N ILE A 27 13.86 12.19 -15.46
CA ILE A 27 12.99 11.80 -16.57
C ILE A 27 11.58 11.93 -15.97
N PRO A 28 10.57 12.56 -16.60
CA PRO A 28 9.25 12.70 -15.99
C PRO A 28 8.56 11.33 -15.97
N CYS A 29 8.84 10.58 -14.91
CA CYS A 29 8.23 9.31 -14.57
C CYS A 29 7.18 9.61 -13.50
N ASP A 30 5.98 10.00 -13.91
CA ASP A 30 4.92 10.35 -12.97
C ASP A 30 4.29 9.07 -12.41
N ILE A 31 4.21 8.99 -11.08
CA ILE A 31 3.53 7.89 -10.38
C ILE A 31 2.22 8.42 -9.82
N VAL A 32 1.11 7.89 -10.31
CA VAL A 32 -0.22 8.25 -9.81
C VAL A 32 -0.72 7.13 -8.92
N MET A 33 -0.93 7.46 -7.65
CA MET A 33 -1.59 6.60 -6.69
C MET A 33 -3.07 6.95 -6.65
N MET A 34 -3.93 5.99 -6.96
CA MET A 34 -5.38 6.14 -6.90
C MET A 34 -5.97 4.98 -6.08
N GLY A 35 -6.95 5.27 -5.24
CA GLY A 35 -7.43 4.30 -4.27
C GLY A 35 -8.03 4.93 -3.03
N GLY A 36 -7.81 4.26 -1.90
CA GLY A 36 -8.28 4.71 -0.59
C GLY A 36 -9.66 4.15 -0.22
N ALA A 37 -10.22 4.64 0.88
CA ALA A 37 -11.52 4.20 1.40
C ALA A 37 -12.65 4.37 0.36
N TRP A 38 -12.53 5.38 -0.48
CA TRP A 38 -13.52 5.83 -1.46
C TRP A 38 -13.42 5.12 -2.81
N PHE A 39 -12.45 4.20 -2.99
CA PHE A 39 -12.22 3.57 -4.29
C PHE A 39 -13.49 2.89 -4.85
N GLN A 40 -14.22 2.12 -4.04
CA GLN A 40 -15.44 1.46 -4.53
C GLN A 40 -16.57 2.43 -4.86
N GLU A 41 -16.61 3.60 -4.23
CA GLU A 41 -17.63 4.61 -4.50
C GLU A 41 -17.36 5.34 -5.82
N VAL A 42 -16.09 5.59 -6.13
CA VAL A 42 -15.66 6.33 -7.33
C VAL A 42 -15.50 5.41 -8.55
N PHE A 43 -15.00 4.20 -8.34
CA PHE A 43 -14.57 3.29 -9.40
C PHE A 43 -15.41 2.00 -9.47
N GLY A 44 -16.25 1.71 -8.47
CA GLY A 44 -17.03 0.49 -8.40
C GLY A 44 -16.22 -0.74 -7.97
N THR A 45 -16.62 -1.93 -8.40
CA THR A 45 -15.95 -3.18 -8.02
C THR A 45 -14.61 -3.32 -8.77
N PRO A 46 -13.53 -3.70 -8.08
CA PRO A 46 -12.21 -3.85 -8.70
C PRO A 46 -12.16 -4.95 -9.77
N GLU A 47 -13.08 -5.93 -9.75
CA GLU A 47 -13.18 -6.98 -10.77
C GLU A 47 -13.76 -6.49 -12.10
N ALA A 48 -14.58 -5.44 -12.08
CA ALA A 48 -15.26 -4.92 -13.27
C ALA A 48 -14.48 -3.79 -13.96
N MET A 49 -13.37 -3.36 -13.37
CA MET A 49 -12.62 -2.20 -13.82
C MET A 49 -11.60 -2.55 -14.91
N ALA A 50 -11.81 -2.01 -16.10
CA ALA A 50 -10.85 -2.06 -17.20
C ALA A 50 -9.63 -1.16 -16.90
N THR A 51 -8.43 -1.66 -17.20
CA THR A 51 -7.15 -0.96 -17.00
C THR A 51 -7.06 0.37 -17.75
N GLU A 52 -7.76 0.48 -18.88
CA GLU A 52 -7.78 1.66 -19.74
C GLU A 52 -8.52 2.82 -19.08
N CYS A 53 -9.63 2.53 -18.37
CA CYS A 53 -10.37 3.54 -17.60
C CYS A 53 -9.52 4.11 -16.47
N LEU A 54 -8.76 3.25 -15.81
CA LEU A 54 -7.85 3.63 -14.73
C LEU A 54 -6.70 4.52 -15.25
N LEU A 55 -6.14 4.17 -16.40
CA LEU A 55 -5.10 4.98 -17.07
C LEU A 55 -5.63 6.35 -17.51
N ALA A 56 -6.84 6.39 -18.08
CA ALA A 56 -7.47 7.64 -18.50
C ALA A 56 -7.67 8.60 -17.32
N ARG A 57 -8.18 8.09 -16.18
CA ARG A 57 -8.34 8.86 -14.95
C ARG A 57 -7.01 9.34 -14.37
N ALA A 58 -5.96 8.52 -14.44
CA ALA A 58 -4.62 8.94 -14.04
C ALA A 58 -4.11 10.12 -14.88
N THR A 59 -4.29 10.02 -16.19
CA THR A 59 -3.82 11.01 -17.16
C THR A 59 -4.59 12.32 -17.00
N GLU A 60 -5.89 12.25 -16.78
CA GLU A 60 -6.73 13.40 -16.45
C GLU A 60 -6.26 14.08 -15.15
N ALA A 61 -6.03 13.32 -14.09
CA ALA A 61 -5.54 13.87 -12.82
C ALA A 61 -4.17 14.56 -12.95
N VAL A 62 -3.25 13.95 -13.72
CA VAL A 62 -1.93 14.53 -14.01
C VAL A 62 -2.05 15.82 -14.83
N SER A 63 -2.90 15.84 -15.86
CA SER A 63 -3.14 17.04 -16.66
C SER A 63 -3.76 18.15 -15.81
N CYS A 64 -4.74 17.83 -14.97
CA CYS A 64 -5.42 18.81 -14.12
C CYS A 64 -4.53 19.37 -13.01
N HIS A 65 -3.70 18.55 -12.37
CA HIS A 65 -2.92 18.97 -11.21
C HIS A 65 -1.51 19.45 -11.55
N LEU A 66 -0.87 18.88 -12.58
CA LEU A 66 0.51 19.18 -12.97
C LEU A 66 0.61 19.97 -14.29
N GLY A 67 -0.51 20.17 -15.00
CA GLY A 67 -0.54 20.89 -16.27
C GLY A 67 0.12 20.15 -17.44
N VAL A 68 0.41 18.85 -17.27
CA VAL A 68 1.04 18.02 -18.31
C VAL A 68 -0.03 17.56 -19.30
N THR A 69 0.00 18.11 -20.51
CA THR A 69 -0.96 17.79 -21.58
C THR A 69 -0.44 16.77 -22.59
N ALA A 70 0.84 16.39 -22.48
CA ALA A 70 1.46 15.39 -23.34
C ALA A 70 1.01 13.98 -22.95
N ALA A 71 0.67 13.17 -23.96
CA ALA A 71 0.32 11.77 -23.73
C ALA A 71 1.53 10.96 -23.21
N PRO A 72 1.31 10.00 -22.28
CA PRO A 72 2.38 9.12 -21.83
C PRO A 72 2.84 8.24 -22.98
N SER A 73 4.14 8.14 -23.21
CA SER A 73 4.68 7.24 -24.24
C SER A 73 4.83 5.81 -23.76
N TRP A 74 4.79 5.61 -22.45
CA TRP A 74 4.71 4.31 -21.85
C TRP A 74 3.85 4.38 -20.60
N SER A 75 3.01 3.36 -20.40
CA SER A 75 2.14 3.29 -19.23
C SER A 75 2.08 1.89 -18.65
N HIS A 76 2.03 1.79 -17.32
CA HIS A 76 1.76 0.55 -16.62
C HIS A 76 0.68 0.77 -15.56
N VAL A 77 -0.29 -0.13 -15.52
CA VAL A 77 -1.41 -0.10 -14.57
C VAL A 77 -1.38 -1.38 -13.76
N ALA A 78 -1.23 -1.24 -12.44
CA ALA A 78 -1.27 -2.34 -11.50
C ALA A 78 -2.36 -2.12 -10.45
N LEU A 79 -3.30 -3.05 -10.33
CA LEU A 79 -4.34 -3.04 -9.31
C LEU A 79 -3.99 -4.02 -8.18
N HIS A 80 -3.76 -3.48 -6.99
CA HIS A 80 -3.51 -4.23 -5.76
C HIS A 80 -4.77 -4.25 -4.90
N LYS A 81 -5.28 -5.43 -4.57
CA LYS A 81 -6.42 -5.59 -3.66
C LYS A 81 -5.92 -5.86 -2.25
N ASP A 82 -6.64 -5.36 -1.24
CA ASP A 82 -6.37 -5.63 0.18
C ASP A 82 -4.92 -5.36 0.60
N CYS A 83 -4.30 -4.34 -0.01
CA CYS A 83 -2.86 -4.18 0.00
C CYS A 83 -2.33 -3.31 1.15
N ILE A 84 -3.19 -2.54 1.81
CA ILE A 84 -2.86 -1.69 2.95
C ILE A 84 -3.86 -1.96 4.07
N PRO A 85 -3.42 -2.49 5.23
CA PRO A 85 -4.33 -2.83 6.32
C PRO A 85 -4.81 -1.58 7.07
N GLN A 86 -6.04 -1.64 7.58
CA GLN A 86 -6.70 -0.49 8.22
C GLN A 86 -6.95 -0.67 9.67
N TYR A 87 -6.38 0.25 10.43
CA TYR A 87 -6.50 0.27 11.87
C TYR A 87 -7.72 1.09 12.25
N TYR A 88 -8.87 0.43 12.24
CA TYR A 88 -10.11 0.99 12.75
C TYR A 88 -10.07 1.18 14.27
N LEU A 89 -11.06 1.89 14.80
CA LEU A 89 -11.25 2.01 16.24
C LEU A 89 -11.31 0.61 16.89
N GLY A 90 -10.54 0.42 17.95
CA GLY A 90 -10.41 -0.88 18.62
C GLY A 90 -9.37 -1.82 18.03
N HIS A 91 -8.62 -1.42 16.99
CA HIS A 91 -7.52 -2.22 16.42
C HIS A 91 -6.52 -2.68 17.49
N PHE A 92 -6.05 -1.76 18.32
CA PHE A 92 -5.11 -2.07 19.39
C PHE A 92 -5.67 -3.12 20.38
N GLN A 93 -6.92 -2.98 20.80
CA GLN A 93 -7.58 -3.95 21.69
C GLN A 93 -7.72 -5.33 21.03
N ARG A 94 -7.99 -5.37 19.73
CA ARG A 94 -8.08 -6.62 18.95
C ARG A 94 -6.73 -7.33 18.89
N VAL A 95 -5.66 -6.60 18.56
CA VAL A 95 -4.29 -7.14 18.50
C VAL A 95 -3.87 -7.64 19.88
N GLU A 96 -4.13 -6.88 20.94
CA GLU A 96 -3.80 -7.28 22.31
C GLU A 96 -4.57 -8.53 22.75
N SER A 97 -5.85 -8.64 22.38
CA SER A 97 -6.65 -9.83 22.66
C SER A 97 -6.08 -11.08 21.97
N MET A 98 -5.61 -10.95 20.72
CA MET A 98 -4.96 -12.04 20.00
C MET A 98 -3.64 -12.46 20.67
N ARG A 99 -2.81 -11.50 21.07
CA ARG A 99 -1.54 -11.77 21.80
C ARG A 99 -1.78 -12.42 23.14
N SER A 100 -2.74 -11.89 23.90
CA SER A 100 -3.16 -12.44 25.19
C SER A 100 -3.67 -13.88 25.04
N PHE A 101 -4.43 -14.17 23.98
CA PHE A 101 -4.90 -15.53 23.69
C PHE A 101 -3.74 -16.49 23.41
N ILE A 102 -2.78 -16.09 22.56
CA ILE A 102 -1.59 -16.90 22.26
C ILE A 102 -0.80 -17.20 23.53
N LYS A 103 -0.52 -16.17 24.33
CA LYS A 103 0.24 -16.30 25.58
C LYS A 103 -0.47 -17.18 26.61
N LYS A 104 -1.78 -16.99 26.78
CA LYS A 104 -2.60 -17.77 27.75
C LYS A 104 -2.65 -19.26 27.40
N ASN A 105 -2.65 -19.60 26.11
CA ASN A 105 -2.68 -20.98 25.64
C ASN A 105 -1.29 -21.58 25.41
N GLY A 106 -0.21 -20.83 25.65
CA GLY A 106 1.16 -21.30 25.45
C GLY A 106 1.46 -21.73 24.01
N LEU A 107 0.84 -21.08 23.03
CA LEU A 107 1.01 -21.45 21.63
C LEU A 107 2.38 -20.98 21.12
N PRO A 108 3.14 -21.83 20.39
CA PRO A 108 4.41 -21.44 19.76
C PRO A 108 4.15 -20.63 18.49
N LEU A 109 3.49 -19.48 18.62
CA LEU A 109 3.06 -18.62 17.52
C LEU A 109 3.38 -17.16 17.84
N SER A 110 3.96 -16.44 16.87
CA SER A 110 4.20 -15.00 16.96
C SER A 110 3.46 -14.27 15.85
N LEU A 111 2.87 -13.12 16.15
CA LEU A 111 2.15 -12.27 15.20
C LEU A 111 3.09 -11.16 14.71
N ILE A 112 3.38 -11.15 13.41
CA ILE A 112 4.25 -10.16 12.77
C ILE A 112 3.67 -9.66 11.46
N GLY A 113 4.09 -8.47 11.04
CA GLY A 113 3.74 -7.90 9.73
C GLY A 113 2.84 -6.68 9.81
N SER A 114 2.47 -6.18 8.64
CA SER A 114 1.81 -4.86 8.49
C SER A 114 0.40 -4.81 9.08
N SER A 115 -0.19 -5.96 9.40
CA SER A 115 -1.55 -6.04 9.93
C SER A 115 -1.64 -5.81 11.44
N TYR A 116 -0.52 -5.67 12.16
CA TYR A 116 -0.51 -5.63 13.63
C TYR A 116 0.03 -4.30 14.18
N ASP A 117 1.35 -4.07 14.10
CA ASP A 117 2.05 -3.00 14.85
C ASP A 117 2.52 -1.81 13.99
N GLY A 118 2.06 -1.70 12.76
CA GLY A 118 2.45 -0.62 11.87
C GLY A 118 2.45 -1.05 10.41
N VAL A 119 2.11 -0.11 9.53
CA VAL A 119 1.99 -0.37 8.08
C VAL A 119 3.30 -0.10 7.33
N SER A 120 4.26 0.59 7.95
CA SER A 120 5.51 0.97 7.31
C SER A 120 6.42 -0.23 7.13
N VAL A 121 7.26 -0.20 6.09
CA VAL A 121 8.34 -1.17 5.89
C VAL A 121 9.25 -1.21 7.12
N ASN A 122 9.53 -0.06 7.73
CA ASN A 122 10.35 0.01 8.94
C ASN A 122 9.71 -0.74 10.11
N ASP A 123 8.39 -0.57 10.29
CA ASP A 123 7.64 -1.23 11.37
C ASP A 123 7.63 -2.75 11.18
N VAL A 124 7.42 -3.21 9.94
CA VAL A 124 7.44 -4.64 9.61
C VAL A 124 8.81 -5.26 9.84
N ILE A 125 9.89 -4.57 9.44
CA ILE A 125 11.27 -5.03 9.69
C ILE A 125 11.54 -5.08 11.20
N PHE A 126 11.15 -4.04 11.93
CA PHE A 126 11.33 -3.99 13.38
C PHE A 126 10.54 -5.08 14.10
N SER A 127 9.25 -5.25 13.78
CA SER A 127 8.38 -6.30 14.29
C SER A 127 8.96 -7.70 14.04
N GLY A 128 9.45 -7.96 12.83
CA GLY A 128 10.11 -9.22 12.48
C GLY A 128 11.38 -9.48 13.31
N ARG A 129 12.24 -8.46 13.47
CA ARG A 129 13.45 -8.58 14.30
C ARG A 129 13.10 -8.89 15.75
N THR A 130 12.17 -8.16 16.33
CA THR A 130 11.76 -8.31 17.74
C THR A 130 11.18 -9.70 17.99
N ALA A 131 10.31 -10.20 17.10
CA ALA A 131 9.73 -11.54 17.24
C ALA A 131 10.79 -12.66 17.22
N VAL A 132 11.82 -12.53 16.39
CA VAL A 132 12.93 -13.49 16.37
C VAL A 132 13.74 -13.44 17.66
N GLN A 133 14.00 -12.25 18.21
CA GLN A 133 14.70 -12.10 19.49
C GLN A 133 13.91 -12.71 20.65
N GLU A 134 12.58 -12.57 20.64
CA GLU A 134 11.70 -13.19 21.64
C GLU A 134 11.71 -14.71 21.57
N VAL A 135 11.75 -15.29 20.36
CA VAL A 135 11.77 -16.74 20.16
C VAL A 135 13.12 -17.36 20.51
N LEU A 136 14.22 -16.69 20.17
CA LEU A 136 15.57 -17.20 20.44
C LEU A 136 16.00 -17.01 21.91
N GLY A 137 15.29 -16.17 22.67
CA GLY A 137 15.68 -15.73 24.01
C GLY A 137 16.86 -14.75 23.93
N SER A 138 16.79 -13.63 24.64
CA SER A 138 17.82 -12.57 24.64
C SER A 138 19.21 -13.13 25.00
N GLY A 139 19.98 -13.50 23.98
CA GLY A 139 21.26 -14.18 24.11
C GLY A 139 22.15 -13.96 22.88
N VAL A 140 22.28 -12.71 22.44
CA VAL A 140 23.48 -12.12 21.79
C VAL A 140 23.57 -10.66 22.21
#